data_AF-A0A519RTN3-F1
#
_entry.id   AF-A0A519RTN3-F1
#
_cell.length_a   1.000
_cell.length_b   1.000
_cell.length_c   1.000
_cell.angle_alpha   90.00
_cell.angle_beta   90.00
_cell.angle_gamma   90.00
#
_symmetry.space_group_name_H-M   'P 1'
#
loop_
_entity.id
_entity.type
_entity.pdbx_description
1 polymer ?
#
loop_
_entity_poly.entity_id
_entity_poly.type
_entity_poly.pdbx_seq_one_letter_code
_entity_poly.pdbx_strand_id
1 'polypeptide(L)'
;MSELLYPNASLVLNTTHIQLADGGAYNALLNDVNNGRGTFSNNGQTVTWRNVDMRQVLGTMYNKYTQFNLRVSQGSSITGGVAQAAADFGGGFQGCELINQTYNHLLGVCTDTSPAAAIGLGQSSLNCPAVINIIGPNVVSFRKPNTGFCDITLDWSTLESVTGKVAQTIGHWALLCDIFPILESEIN
;
A
#
# COMPACT_ATOMS: atom_id res chain seq x y z
N MET A 1 6.00 -21.16 -12.72
CA MET A 1 6.23 -22.14 -11.64
C MET A 1 7.57 -21.77 -11.00
N SER A 2 7.61 -20.95 -9.93
CA SER A 2 8.90 -20.51 -9.34
C SER A 2 8.76 -19.87 -7.94
N GLU A 3 7.70 -19.12 -7.67
CA GLU A 3 7.62 -18.25 -6.48
C GLU A 3 7.42 -18.99 -5.14
N LEU A 4 6.96 -20.25 -5.15
CA LEU A 4 6.73 -21.06 -3.93
C LEU A 4 7.95 -21.85 -3.44
N LEU A 5 9.05 -21.88 -4.21
CA LEU A 5 10.27 -22.62 -3.85
C LEU A 5 11.26 -21.80 -3.03
N TYR A 6 11.04 -20.50 -2.91
CA TYR A 6 11.91 -19.56 -2.19
C TYR A 6 11.21 -19.03 -0.94
N PRO A 7 11.97 -18.63 0.09
CA PRO A 7 11.38 -18.04 1.29
C PRO A 7 10.55 -16.81 0.93
N ASN A 8 9.35 -16.73 1.47
CA ASN A 8 8.43 -15.61 1.30
C ASN A 8 8.05 -15.05 2.67
N ALA A 9 7.79 -13.75 2.71
CA ALA A 9 7.15 -13.07 3.82
C ALA A 9 5.80 -12.52 3.34
N SER A 10 4.90 -12.28 4.28
CA SER A 10 3.64 -11.60 3.99
C SER A 10 3.47 -10.43 4.95
N LEU A 11 2.96 -9.33 4.41
CA LEU A 11 2.69 -8.09 5.11
C LEU A 11 1.24 -7.71 4.87
N VAL A 12 0.51 -7.38 5.94
CA VAL A 12 -0.86 -6.87 5.84
C VAL A 12 -0.86 -5.39 6.19
N LEU A 13 -1.16 -4.56 5.19
CA LEU A 13 -1.33 -3.12 5.34
C LEU A 13 -2.81 -2.83 5.56
N ASN A 14 -3.20 -2.58 6.80
CA ASN A 14 -4.58 -2.35 7.19
C ASN A 14 -4.75 -0.98 7.85
N THR A 15 -5.66 -0.18 7.31
CA THR A 15 -6.00 1.15 7.84
C THR A 15 -6.58 1.10 9.26
N THR A 16 -7.23 0.01 9.65
CA THR A 16 -7.77 -0.12 11.02
C THR A 16 -6.69 -0.26 12.08
N HIS A 17 -5.51 -0.80 11.73
CA HIS A 17 -4.36 -0.86 12.64
C HIS A 17 -3.83 0.53 13.01
N ILE A 18 -4.05 1.54 12.15
CA ILE A 18 -3.73 2.92 12.46
C ILE A 18 -4.84 3.49 13.34
N GLN A 19 -6.10 3.40 12.94
CA GLN A 19 -7.20 4.04 13.67
C GLN A 19 -7.39 3.49 15.10
N LEU A 20 -7.21 2.20 15.31
CA LEU A 20 -7.36 1.55 16.61
C LEU A 20 -6.08 1.58 17.46
N ALA A 21 -5.00 2.13 16.93
CA ALA A 21 -3.76 2.28 17.68
C ALA A 21 -3.92 3.26 18.84
N ASP A 22 -3.09 3.08 19.87
CA ASP A 22 -2.97 4.01 21.00
C ASP A 22 -4.32 4.28 21.72
N GLY A 23 -5.25 3.32 21.70
CA GLY A 23 -6.59 3.44 22.28
C GLY A 23 -7.61 4.15 21.40
N GLY A 24 -7.30 4.37 20.12
CA GLY A 24 -8.21 4.97 19.16
C GLY A 24 -9.48 4.15 18.91
N ALA A 25 -10.55 4.84 18.52
CA ALA A 25 -11.86 4.23 18.27
C ALA A 25 -12.09 4.02 16.77
N TYR A 26 -12.82 2.97 16.41
CA TYR A 26 -13.29 2.76 15.04
C TYR A 26 -14.21 3.91 14.64
N ASN A 27 -13.92 4.57 13.52
CA ASN A 27 -14.69 5.70 13.01
C ASN A 27 -14.97 5.52 11.51
N ALA A 28 -16.24 5.24 11.20
CA ALA A 28 -16.73 5.04 9.84
C ALA A 28 -16.89 6.34 9.01
N LEU A 29 -16.69 7.51 9.61
CA LEU A 29 -16.84 8.82 8.96
C LEU A 29 -15.59 9.27 8.18
N LEU A 30 -14.54 8.45 8.12
CA LEU A 30 -13.36 8.65 7.26
C LEU A 30 -12.59 9.96 7.53
N ASN A 31 -12.50 10.35 8.80
CA ASN A 31 -11.70 11.51 9.21
C ASN A 31 -10.21 11.18 9.21
N ASP A 32 -9.39 12.21 9.00
CA ASP A 32 -7.94 12.14 9.15
C ASP A 32 -7.52 11.60 10.53
N VAL A 33 -6.51 10.72 10.56
CA VAL A 33 -5.94 10.12 11.77
C VAL A 33 -4.43 10.34 11.77
N ASN A 34 -3.85 10.66 12.91
CA ASN A 34 -2.40 10.80 13.07
C ASN A 34 -1.98 10.35 14.48
N ASN A 35 -1.24 9.24 14.58
CA ASN A 35 -0.81 8.67 15.85
C ASN A 35 0.54 7.94 15.75
N GLY A 36 0.91 7.17 16.78
CA GLY A 36 2.20 6.47 16.86
C GLY A 36 2.37 5.35 15.83
N ARG A 37 1.29 4.84 15.23
CA ARG A 37 1.32 3.75 14.24
C ARG A 37 1.19 4.23 12.80
N GLY A 38 0.69 5.44 12.57
CA GLY A 38 0.57 5.95 11.21
C GLY A 38 -0.27 7.20 11.04
N THR A 39 -0.52 7.52 9.77
CA THR A 39 -1.44 8.57 9.35
C THR A 39 -2.42 8.07 8.31
N PHE A 40 -3.61 8.64 8.36
CA PHE A 40 -4.65 8.57 7.34
C PHE A 40 -5.01 10.02 7.01
N SER A 41 -4.90 10.43 5.75
CA SER A 41 -5.22 11.79 5.31
C SER A 41 -6.02 11.80 4.02
N ASN A 42 -6.74 12.89 3.75
CA ASN A 42 -7.55 13.09 2.55
C ASN A 42 -8.60 11.97 2.37
N ASN A 43 -9.26 11.60 3.47
CA ASN A 43 -10.23 10.50 3.51
C ASN A 43 -9.68 9.19 2.93
N GLY A 44 -8.43 8.84 3.28
CA GLY A 44 -7.82 7.55 2.96
C GLY A 44 -7.13 7.46 1.61
N GLN A 45 -6.99 8.60 0.92
CA GLN A 45 -6.18 8.69 -0.29
C GLN A 45 -4.69 8.55 0.01
N THR A 46 -4.22 9.15 1.10
CA THR A 46 -2.82 9.02 1.54
C THR A 46 -2.80 8.34 2.90
N VAL A 47 -2.14 7.19 2.99
CA VAL A 47 -2.03 6.40 4.23
C VAL A 47 -0.58 6.02 4.45
N THR A 48 -0.07 6.32 5.65
CA THR A 48 1.31 5.97 6.04
C THR A 48 1.30 5.08 7.27
N TRP A 49 1.94 3.92 7.20
CA TRP A 49 2.32 3.14 8.37
C TRP A 49 3.72 3.56 8.80
N ARG A 50 3.87 3.96 10.06
CA ARG A 50 5.12 4.48 10.61
C ARG A 50 5.93 3.38 11.28
N ASN A 51 7.25 3.48 11.17
CA ASN A 51 8.21 2.63 11.87
C ASN A 51 7.94 1.13 11.70
N VAL A 52 7.66 0.70 10.46
CA VAL A 52 7.46 -0.72 10.15
C VAL A 52 8.80 -1.45 10.32
N ASP A 53 8.84 -2.42 11.23
CA ASP A 53 10.05 -3.22 11.49
C ASP A 53 10.25 -4.27 10.40
N MET A 54 11.11 -3.95 9.44
CA MET A 54 11.42 -4.83 8.32
C MET A 54 12.23 -6.05 8.73
N ARG A 55 12.86 -6.06 9.92
CA ARG A 55 13.50 -7.27 10.44
C ARG A 55 12.46 -8.31 10.85
N GLN A 56 11.35 -7.86 11.43
CA GLN A 56 10.24 -8.73 11.77
C GLN A 56 9.47 -9.17 10.52
N VAL A 57 9.19 -8.25 9.60
CA VAL A 57 8.46 -8.56 8.36
C VAL A 57 9.23 -9.56 7.50
N LEU A 58 10.51 -9.33 7.24
CA LEU A 58 11.31 -10.18 6.34
C LEU A 58 11.93 -11.39 7.06
N GLY A 59 11.96 -11.38 8.40
CA GLY A 59 12.53 -12.44 9.22
C GLY A 59 13.98 -12.77 8.84
N THR A 60 14.26 -14.05 8.61
CA THR A 60 15.61 -14.53 8.26
C THR A 60 16.10 -13.98 6.92
N MET A 61 15.21 -13.57 6.02
CA MET A 61 15.59 -13.01 4.73
C MET A 61 16.25 -11.64 4.87
N TYR A 62 15.93 -10.87 5.93
CA TYR A 62 16.50 -9.56 6.18
C TYR A 62 18.03 -9.59 6.19
N ASN A 63 18.62 -10.65 6.76
CA ASN A 63 20.06 -10.81 6.87
C ASN A 63 20.69 -11.49 5.64
N LYS A 64 19.89 -12.03 4.73
CA LYS A 64 20.37 -12.79 3.56
C LYS A 64 20.36 -12.00 2.28
N TYR A 65 19.40 -11.09 2.10
CA TYR A 65 19.21 -10.36 0.84
C TYR A 65 19.20 -8.85 1.08
N THR A 66 19.58 -8.08 0.07
CA THR A 66 19.56 -6.61 0.10
C THR A 66 18.37 -6.00 -0.62
N GLN A 67 17.75 -6.75 -1.55
CA GLN A 67 16.66 -6.26 -2.39
C GLN A 67 15.51 -7.27 -2.43
N PHE A 68 14.29 -6.74 -2.51
CA PHE A 68 13.06 -7.50 -2.41
C PHE A 68 12.02 -6.98 -3.40
N ASN A 69 11.14 -7.86 -3.84
CA ASN A 69 9.92 -7.52 -4.53
C ASN A 69 8.75 -7.62 -3.55
N LEU A 70 7.90 -6.62 -3.55
CA LEU A 70 6.61 -6.60 -2.86
C LEU A 70 5.52 -6.68 -3.92
N ARG A 71 4.67 -7.70 -3.80
CA ARG A 71 3.51 -7.91 -4.66
C ARG A 71 2.23 -7.68 -3.87
N VAL A 72 1.35 -6.81 -4.33
CA VAL A 72 -0.02 -6.76 -3.79
C VAL A 72 -0.78 -7.97 -4.32
N SER A 73 -1.10 -8.92 -3.45
CA SER A 73 -1.72 -10.19 -3.85
C SER A 73 -3.22 -10.17 -3.72
N GLN A 74 -3.75 -9.52 -2.68
CA GLN A 74 -5.18 -9.35 -2.47
C GLN A 74 -5.48 -8.05 -1.73
N GLY A 75 -6.74 -7.61 -1.80
CA GLY A 75 -7.21 -6.52 -0.97
C GLY A 75 -8.69 -6.66 -0.64
N SER A 76 -9.09 -5.98 0.42
CA SER A 76 -10.49 -5.80 0.79
C SER A 76 -10.71 -4.37 1.27
N SER A 77 -11.90 -3.84 1.01
CA SER A 77 -12.34 -2.55 1.52
C SER A 77 -13.71 -2.68 2.18
N ILE A 78 -14.01 -1.75 3.07
CA ILE A 78 -15.35 -1.51 3.58
C ILE A 78 -15.77 -0.15 3.03
N THR A 79 -16.85 -0.12 2.26
CA THR A 79 -17.42 1.15 1.80
C THR A 79 -17.89 1.95 3.01
N GLY A 80 -17.50 3.23 3.09
CA GLY A 80 -17.94 4.10 4.19
C GLY A 80 -19.42 4.47 4.08
N GLY A 81 -19.82 5.56 4.74
CA GLY A 81 -21.21 6.06 4.71
C GLY A 81 -21.72 6.58 3.36
N VAL A 82 -20.95 6.48 2.27
CA VAL A 82 -21.31 6.94 0.92
C VAL A 82 -20.96 5.88 -0.12
N ALA A 83 -21.85 5.67 -1.10
CA ALA A 83 -21.67 4.67 -2.15
C ALA A 83 -20.59 5.14 -3.13
N GLN A 84 -19.73 4.23 -3.57
CA GLN A 84 -18.66 4.55 -4.49
C GLN A 84 -19.07 4.16 -5.91
N ALA A 85 -19.16 5.15 -6.80
CA ALA A 85 -19.32 4.88 -8.22
C ALA A 85 -18.14 4.03 -8.71
N ALA A 86 -18.37 3.14 -9.69
CA ALA A 86 -17.31 2.33 -10.29
C ALA A 86 -16.31 3.25 -11.01
N ALA A 87 -15.22 3.56 -10.32
CA ALA A 87 -14.07 4.25 -10.87
C ALA A 87 -12.84 3.36 -10.63
N ASP A 88 -11.98 3.27 -11.64
CA ASP A 88 -10.68 2.61 -11.51
C ASP A 88 -9.69 3.57 -10.83
N PHE A 89 -8.90 3.03 -9.91
CA PHE A 89 -7.90 3.75 -9.13
C PHE A 89 -6.49 3.29 -9.50
N GLY A 90 -5.51 4.16 -9.31
CA GLY A 90 -4.09 3.84 -9.41
C GLY A 90 -3.43 4.23 -8.08
N GLY A 91 -2.76 3.26 -7.45
CA GLY A 91 -2.01 3.46 -6.21
C GLY A 91 -0.51 3.44 -6.45
N GLY A 92 0.19 4.42 -5.88
CA GLY A 92 1.64 4.42 -5.77
C GLY A 92 2.07 3.96 -4.37
N PHE A 93 3.10 3.12 -4.31
CA PHE A 93 3.86 2.92 -3.07
C PHE A 93 4.98 3.95 -2.98
N GLN A 94 5.20 4.42 -1.77
CA GLN A 94 6.33 5.22 -1.32
C GLN A 94 6.84 4.61 0.00
N GLY A 95 8.11 4.80 0.33
CA GLY A 95 8.64 4.33 1.61
C GLY A 95 10.09 3.87 1.52
N CYS A 96 10.35 2.65 2.00
CA CYS A 96 11.61 1.93 1.79
C CYS A 96 12.23 2.26 0.42
N GLU A 97 13.57 2.42 0.35
CA GLU A 97 14.29 2.89 -0.86
C GLU A 97 13.87 2.08 -2.10
N LEU A 98 12.96 2.64 -2.90
CA LEU A 98 12.38 1.95 -4.04
C LEU A 98 13.41 1.88 -5.15
N ILE A 99 13.49 0.72 -5.79
CA ILE A 99 14.39 0.53 -6.94
C ILE A 99 13.74 1.07 -8.20
N ASN A 100 12.40 1.11 -8.23
CA ASN A 100 11.62 1.69 -9.30
C ASN A 100 11.22 3.12 -8.93
N GLN A 101 11.46 4.06 -9.85
CA GLN A 101 11.13 5.48 -9.69
C GLN A 101 10.08 5.91 -10.71
N THR A 102 9.35 6.97 -10.38
CA THR A 102 8.43 7.65 -11.30
C THR A 102 8.81 9.11 -11.41
N TYR A 103 8.56 9.70 -12.58
CA TYR A 103 8.82 11.10 -12.80
C TYR A 103 7.72 11.97 -12.16
N ASN A 104 8.12 12.83 -11.23
CA ASN A 104 7.25 13.82 -10.62
C ASN A 104 7.26 15.09 -11.49
N HIS A 105 6.21 15.29 -12.29
CA HIS A 105 6.08 16.45 -13.18
C HIS A 105 6.07 17.80 -12.45
N LEU A 106 5.57 17.85 -11.20
CA LEU A 106 5.53 19.09 -10.42
C LEU A 106 6.93 19.52 -9.98
N LEU A 107 7.76 18.56 -9.59
CA LEU A 107 9.12 18.81 -9.10
C LEU A 107 10.19 18.69 -10.19
N GLY A 108 9.84 18.16 -11.36
CA GLY A 108 10.74 17.97 -12.49
C GLY A 108 11.80 16.89 -12.27
N VAL A 109 11.63 16.00 -11.29
CA VAL A 109 12.62 14.99 -10.89
C VAL A 109 11.98 13.61 -10.74
N CYS A 110 12.78 12.55 -10.87
CA CYS A 110 12.35 11.22 -10.47
C CYS A 110 12.26 11.15 -8.94
N THR A 111 11.15 10.61 -8.44
CA THR A 111 10.93 10.33 -7.02
C THR A 111 10.80 8.82 -6.81
N ASP A 112 11.17 8.35 -5.61
CA ASP A 112 11.02 6.95 -5.17
C ASP A 112 9.55 6.63 -4.89
N THR A 113 8.75 6.76 -5.93
CA THR A 113 7.33 6.43 -6.01
C THR A 113 7.18 5.46 -7.17
N SER A 114 6.44 4.37 -6.99
CA SER A 114 6.19 3.39 -8.07
C SER A 114 4.72 2.97 -8.07
N PRO A 115 4.07 2.88 -9.24
CA PRO A 115 2.71 2.36 -9.33
C PRO A 115 2.74 0.88 -8.94
N ALA A 116 1.95 0.50 -7.96
CA ALA A 116 1.98 -0.85 -7.43
C ALA A 116 0.64 -1.58 -7.51
N ALA A 117 -0.42 -0.94 -7.95
CA ALA A 117 -1.65 -1.58 -8.39
C ALA A 117 -2.55 -0.52 -9.04
N ALA A 118 -3.21 -0.87 -10.15
CA ALA A 118 -4.52 -0.28 -10.41
C ALA A 118 -5.57 -1.12 -9.68
N ILE A 119 -6.61 -0.48 -9.16
CA ILE A 119 -7.60 -1.11 -8.29
C ILE A 119 -8.99 -0.69 -8.69
N GLY A 120 -9.89 -1.65 -8.86
CA GLY A 120 -11.33 -1.39 -8.94
C GLY A 120 -11.96 -1.39 -7.54
N LEU A 121 -12.61 -0.29 -7.14
CA LEU A 121 -13.37 -0.17 -5.88
C LEU A 121 -14.89 -0.04 -6.10
N GLY A 122 -15.39 -0.30 -7.31
CA GLY A 122 -16.81 -0.12 -7.62
C GLY A 122 -17.72 -0.93 -6.70
N GLN A 123 -18.50 -0.23 -5.87
CA GLN A 123 -19.46 -0.88 -4.98
C GLN A 123 -20.68 0.01 -4.69
N SER A 124 -21.87 -0.52 -4.97
CA SER A 124 -23.15 0.18 -4.88
C SER A 124 -23.78 0.14 -3.48
N SER A 125 -23.28 -0.71 -2.59
CA SER A 125 -23.81 -0.89 -1.24
C SER A 125 -22.96 -0.18 -0.19
N LEU A 126 -23.60 0.47 0.79
CA LEU A 126 -22.96 1.17 1.90
C LEU A 126 -22.54 0.20 3.01
N ASN A 127 -21.45 0.49 3.72
CA ASN A 127 -20.98 -0.27 4.88
C ASN A 127 -20.84 -1.78 4.64
N CYS A 128 -20.53 -2.18 3.40
CA CYS A 128 -20.34 -3.59 3.05
C CYS A 128 -18.88 -3.89 2.73
N PRO A 129 -18.40 -5.11 3.07
CA PRO A 129 -17.09 -5.55 2.62
C PRO A 129 -17.12 -5.79 1.11
N ALA A 130 -16.08 -5.34 0.42
CA ALA A 130 -15.86 -5.55 -1.00
C ALA A 130 -14.44 -6.07 -1.23
N VAL A 131 -14.28 -6.95 -2.22
CA VAL A 131 -12.97 -7.39 -2.67
C VAL A 131 -12.39 -6.31 -3.59
N ILE A 132 -11.13 -5.96 -3.36
CA ILE A 132 -10.37 -5.03 -4.18
C ILE A 132 -9.82 -5.81 -5.37
N ASN A 133 -10.25 -5.46 -6.58
CA ASN A 133 -9.76 -6.10 -7.79
C ASN A 133 -8.44 -5.44 -8.23
N ILE A 134 -7.36 -6.21 -8.29
CA ILE A 134 -6.03 -5.71 -8.70
C ILE A 134 -5.91 -5.84 -10.21
N ILE A 135 -5.83 -4.70 -10.88
CA ILE A 135 -5.79 -4.55 -12.32
C ILE A 135 -4.39 -4.04 -12.70
N GLY A 136 -3.72 -4.70 -13.64
CA GLY A 136 -2.40 -4.26 -14.12
C GLY A 136 -1.22 -4.60 -13.19
N PRO A 137 -0.08 -3.90 -13.34
CA PRO A 137 1.15 -4.18 -12.59
C PRO A 137 0.93 -4.07 -11.09
N ASN A 138 1.34 -5.10 -10.36
CA ASN A 138 1.12 -5.19 -8.92
C ASN A 138 2.37 -5.52 -8.09
N VAL A 139 3.55 -5.32 -8.67
CA VAL A 139 4.84 -5.63 -8.05
C VAL A 139 5.71 -4.38 -8.02
N VAL A 140 6.28 -4.08 -6.86
CA VAL A 140 7.26 -3.01 -6.65
C VAL A 140 8.52 -3.57 -6.01
N SER A 141 9.69 -3.14 -6.50
CA SER A 141 10.98 -3.57 -5.97
C SER A 141 11.55 -2.51 -5.02
N PHE A 142 12.14 -2.95 -3.92
CA PHE A 142 12.72 -2.06 -2.90
C PHE A 142 13.99 -2.64 -2.28
N ARG A 143 14.84 -1.77 -1.75
CA ARG A 143 16.00 -2.12 -0.90
C ARG A 143 15.58 -2.15 0.55
N LYS A 144 16.10 -3.12 1.31
CA LYS A 144 15.84 -3.15 2.76
C LYS A 144 16.40 -1.88 3.43
N PRO A 145 15.72 -1.32 4.44
CA PRO A 145 16.22 -0.14 5.15
C PRO A 145 17.41 -0.52 6.04
N ASN A 146 18.51 0.23 6.01
CA ASN A 146 19.69 -0.07 6.85
C ASN A 146 19.41 0.00 8.35
N THR A 147 18.50 0.89 8.76
CA THR A 147 18.04 1.04 10.14
C THR A 147 17.10 -0.11 10.57
N GLY A 148 16.65 -0.93 9.63
CA GLY A 148 15.65 -1.99 9.79
C GLY A 148 14.22 -1.50 10.00
N PHE A 149 13.99 -0.19 9.99
CA PHE A 149 12.67 0.41 10.04
C PHE A 149 12.47 1.25 8.79
N CYS A 150 11.27 1.20 8.19
CA CYS A 150 10.86 2.18 7.20
C CYS A 150 9.40 2.57 7.41
N ASP A 151 9.06 3.78 6.95
CA ASP A 151 7.66 4.14 6.77
C ASP A 151 7.19 3.57 5.42
N ILE A 152 5.94 3.12 5.36
CA ILE A 152 5.31 2.67 4.14
C ILE A 152 4.14 3.61 3.88
N THR A 153 4.17 4.32 2.76
CA THR A 153 3.11 5.24 2.35
C THR A 153 2.45 4.75 1.08
N LEU A 154 1.13 4.79 1.08
CA LEU A 154 0.28 4.47 -0.05
C LEU A 154 -0.51 5.70 -0.45
N ASP A 155 -0.34 6.11 -1.70
CA ASP A 155 -1.02 7.25 -2.31
C ASP A 155 -1.95 6.77 -3.43
N TRP A 156 -3.24 6.99 -3.25
CA TRP A 156 -4.28 6.64 -4.20
C TRP A 156 -4.69 7.86 -5.01
N SER A 157 -4.80 7.66 -6.32
CA SER A 157 -5.37 8.64 -7.24
C SER A 157 -6.33 7.95 -8.20
N THR A 158 -7.37 8.64 -8.65
CA THR A 158 -8.23 8.09 -9.70
C THR A 158 -7.48 8.02 -11.02
N LEU A 159 -7.59 6.88 -11.71
CA LEU A 159 -7.24 6.81 -13.13
C LEU A 159 -8.33 7.57 -13.90
N GLU A 160 -8.01 8.14 -15.07
CA GLU A 160 -8.95 9.00 -15.82
C GLU A 160 -10.36 8.42 -15.89
N SER A 161 -11.35 9.23 -15.48
CA SER A 161 -12.76 8.96 -15.72
C SER A 161 -13.24 9.78 -16.93
N VAL A 162 -14.30 9.31 -17.60
CA VAL A 162 -14.98 10.00 -18.71
C VAL A 162 -15.42 11.44 -18.32
N THR A 163 -15.52 11.73 -17.02
CA THR A 163 -15.86 13.06 -16.46
C THR A 163 -14.67 13.82 -15.85
N GLY A 164 -13.44 13.35 -16.03
CA GLY A 164 -12.22 13.92 -15.44
C GLY A 164 -11.79 13.22 -14.15
N LYS A 165 -10.72 13.71 -13.49
CA LYS A 165 -10.29 13.20 -12.17
C LYS A 165 -11.35 13.53 -11.13
N VAL A 166 -11.99 12.51 -10.55
CA VAL A 166 -13.00 12.70 -9.51
C VAL A 166 -12.37 12.36 -8.17
N ALA A 167 -12.39 13.28 -7.20
CA ALA A 167 -11.97 12.93 -5.85
C ALA A 167 -12.90 11.84 -5.30
N GLN A 168 -12.35 10.67 -5.01
CA GLN A 168 -13.09 9.56 -4.43
C GLN A 168 -12.53 9.30 -3.03
N THR A 169 -13.44 9.11 -2.11
CA THR A 169 -13.16 8.88 -0.69
C THR A 169 -13.03 7.38 -0.49
N ILE A 170 -11.86 6.89 -0.08
CA ILE A 170 -11.64 5.45 0.16
C ILE A 170 -11.91 5.17 1.64
N GLY A 171 -12.76 4.17 1.89
CA GLY A 171 -13.12 3.75 3.24
C GLY A 171 -11.97 3.13 4.04
N HIS A 172 -12.30 2.23 4.94
CA HIS A 172 -11.27 1.35 5.51
C HIS A 172 -10.92 0.25 4.53
N TRP A 173 -9.64 -0.05 4.41
CA TRP A 173 -9.15 -1.12 3.55
C TRP A 173 -7.95 -1.83 4.16
N ALA A 174 -7.74 -3.04 3.64
CA ALA A 174 -6.60 -3.87 3.92
C ALA A 174 -6.03 -4.44 2.61
N LEU A 175 -4.72 -4.39 2.46
CA LEU A 175 -3.98 -5.07 1.40
C LEU A 175 -3.13 -6.19 2.00
N LEU A 176 -3.17 -7.34 1.36
CA LEU A 176 -2.19 -8.40 1.57
C LEU A 176 -1.08 -8.23 0.54
N CYS A 177 0.15 -8.14 1.04
CA CYS A 177 1.34 -7.99 0.25
C CYS A 177 2.27 -9.19 0.49
N ASP A 178 2.67 -9.87 -0.57
CA ASP A 178 3.68 -10.92 -0.50
C ASP A 178 5.04 -10.32 -0.84
N ILE A 179 6.05 -10.65 -0.04
CA ILE A 179 7.41 -10.15 -0.20
C ILE A 179 8.35 -11.33 -0.44
N PHE A 180 9.12 -11.24 -1.52
CA PHE A 180 10.08 -12.27 -1.93
C PHE A 180 11.41 -11.62 -2.34
N PRO A 181 12.55 -12.27 -2.10
CA PRO A 181 13.86 -11.71 -2.38
C PRO A 181 14.12 -11.61 -3.88
N ILE A 182 14.94 -10.63 -4.28
CA ILE A 182 15.64 -10.66 -5.57
C ILE A 182 16.88 -11.51 -5.36
N LEU A 183 16.97 -12.65 -6.03
CA LEU A 183 17.96 -13.69 -5.74
C LEU A 183 19.40 -13.19 -5.97
N GLU A 184 19.60 -12.33 -6.96
CA GLU A 184 20.88 -11.71 -7.30
C GLU A 184 21.38 -10.74 -6.22
N SER A 185 20.54 -10.42 -5.23
CA SER A 185 20.85 -9.49 -4.14
C SER A 185 21.34 -10.17 -2.86
N GLU A 186 21.64 -11.47 -2.92
CA GLU A 186 22.17 -12.25 -1.80
C GLU A 186 23.49 -11.65 -1.29
N ILE A 187 23.60 -11.58 0.05
CA ILE A 187 24.77 -11.06 0.74
C ILE A 187 25.78 -12.20 0.87
N ASN A 188 26.95 -12.03 0.26
CA ASN A 188 28.09 -12.93 0.40
C ASN A 188 28.76 -12.79 1.78
#